data_AF-A0A7W0J047-F1
#
_entry.id   AF-A0A7W0J047-F1
#
_cell.length_a   1.000
_cell.length_b   1.000
_cell.length_c   1.000
_cell.angle_alpha   90.00
_cell.angle_beta   90.00
_cell.angle_gamma   90.00
#
_symmetry.space_group_name_H-M   'P 1'
#
loop_
_entity.id
_entity.type
_entity.pdbx_description
1 polymer ?
#
loop_
_entity_poly.entity_id
_entity_poly.type
_entity_poly.pdbx_seq_one_letter_code
_entity_poly.pdbx_strand_id
1 'polypeptide(L)'
;MNAAKVIGRVVATAKWKTLEGKTLLLLQPTDWSGRACGDIIVAADSVGAGAGEFVFYVKSREACFSWLSGNKQLLAEMPPLDATVMGIIDGVDMIDEPDAGKKRVK
;
A
#
# COMPACT_ATOMS: atom_id res chain seq x y z
N MET A 1 3.08 0.61 8.70
CA MET A 1 3.09 0.97 7.26
C MET A 1 4.06 0.04 6.57
N ASN A 2 3.81 -0.32 5.31
CA ASN A 2 4.62 -1.27 4.56
C ASN A 2 4.99 -0.66 3.20
N ALA A 3 6.13 -1.07 2.64
CA ALA A 3 6.55 -0.68 1.30
C ALA A 3 5.98 -1.63 0.24
N ALA A 4 5.69 -1.10 -0.94
CA ALA A 4 5.23 -1.89 -2.08
C ALA A 4 5.55 -1.21 -3.40
N LYS A 5 5.50 -1.99 -4.48
CA LYS A 5 5.54 -1.49 -5.86
C LYS A 5 4.17 -1.64 -6.50
N VAL A 6 3.73 -0.61 -7.22
CA VAL A 6 2.51 -0.68 -8.04
C VAL A 6 2.80 -1.54 -9.27
N ILE A 7 2.13 -2.68 -9.40
CA ILE A 7 2.33 -3.63 -10.51
C ILE A 7 1.13 -3.70 -11.46
N GLY A 8 0.03 -3.02 -11.14
CA GLY A 8 -1.14 -3.00 -12.00
C GLY A 8 -2.34 -2.31 -11.36
N ARG A 9 -3.51 -2.47 -11.98
CA ARG A 9 -4.77 -1.90 -11.53
C ARG A 9 -5.88 -2.95 -11.59
N VAL A 10 -6.77 -2.91 -10.61
CA VAL A 10 -7.97 -3.75 -10.56
C VAL A 10 -9.18 -2.90 -10.95
N VAL A 11 -10.04 -3.46 -11.80
CA VAL A 11 -11.31 -2.84 -12.17
C VAL A 11 -12.44 -3.76 -11.73
N ALA A 12 -13.33 -3.24 -10.89
CA ALA A 12 -14.54 -3.92 -10.44
C ALA A 12 -15.77 -3.06 -10.77
N THR A 13 -16.68 -3.62 -11.56
CA THR A 13 -17.97 -3.00 -11.94
C THR A 13 -19.05 -3.31 -10.91
N ALA A 14 -19.09 -4.53 -10.38
CA ALA A 14 -19.90 -4.91 -9.22
C ALA A 14 -19.06 -4.79 -7.95
N LYS A 15 -19.39 -3.82 -7.08
CA LYS A 15 -18.66 -3.53 -5.84
C LYS A 15 -19.58 -2.85 -4.83
N TRP A 16 -19.16 -2.83 -3.57
CA TRP A 16 -19.88 -2.12 -2.53
C TRP A 16 -19.93 -0.62 -2.82
N LYS A 17 -21.08 0.02 -2.57
CA LYS A 17 -21.35 1.42 -2.96
C LYS A 17 -20.27 2.42 -2.51
N THR A 18 -19.68 2.23 -1.32
CA THR A 18 -18.65 3.15 -0.81
C THR A 18 -17.28 2.99 -1.50
N LEU A 19 -17.11 1.98 -2.37
CA LEU A 19 -15.94 1.82 -3.25
C LEU A 19 -16.09 2.51 -4.62
N GLU A 20 -17.24 3.12 -4.89
CA GLU A 20 -17.41 3.92 -6.11
C GLU A 20 -16.42 5.08 -6.18
N GLY A 21 -15.88 5.32 -7.37
CA GLY A 21 -14.87 6.36 -7.63
C GLY A 21 -13.47 6.09 -7.06
N LYS A 22 -13.25 5.02 -6.29
CA LYS A 22 -11.94 4.71 -5.72
C LYS A 22 -11.09 3.90 -6.69
N THR A 23 -9.86 4.35 -6.91
CA THR A 23 -8.85 3.62 -7.68
C THR A 23 -8.34 2.44 -6.86
N LEU A 24 -8.29 1.25 -7.46
CA LEU A 24 -7.78 0.03 -6.83
C LEU A 24 -6.50 -0.41 -7.55
N LEU A 25 -5.39 -0.42 -6.85
CA LEU A 25 -4.08 -0.80 -7.39
C LEU A 25 -3.71 -2.22 -6.97
N LEU A 26 -3.04 -2.92 -7.88
CA LEU A 26 -2.39 -4.20 -7.58
C LEU A 26 -0.98 -3.89 -7.08
N LEU A 27 -0.69 -4.27 -5.84
CA LEU A 27 0.58 -4.00 -5.18
C LEU A 27 1.36 -5.30 -4.99
N GLN A 28 2.64 -5.28 -5.32
CA GLN A 28 3.62 -6.25 -4.84
C GLN A 28 4.25 -5.67 -3.58
N PRO A 29 3.99 -6.21 -2.38
CA PRO A 29 4.72 -5.78 -1.19
C PRO A 29 6.21 -6.04 -1.36
N THR A 30 7.02 -5.20 -0.74
CA THR A 30 8.48 -5.27 -0.79
C THR A 30 9.07 -4.95 0.58
N ASP A 31 10.35 -5.26 0.77
CA ASP A 31 11.13 -4.55 1.77
C ASP A 31 11.42 -3.10 1.35
N TRP A 32 12.04 -2.31 2.22
CA TRP A 32 12.40 -0.93 1.94
C TRP A 32 13.52 -0.77 0.90
N SER A 33 14.18 -1.87 0.50
CA SER A 33 15.13 -1.90 -0.63
C SER A 33 14.46 -2.21 -1.97
N GLY A 34 13.13 -2.38 -1.98
CA GLY A 34 12.34 -2.68 -3.17
C GLY A 34 12.37 -4.15 -3.59
N ARG A 35 12.93 -5.05 -2.76
CA ARG A 35 12.89 -6.50 -3.03
C ARG A 35 11.52 -7.03 -2.68
N ALA A 36 10.88 -7.70 -3.64
CA ALA A 36 9.56 -8.29 -3.47
C ALA A 36 9.51 -9.25 -2.28
N CYS A 37 8.47 -9.13 -1.47
CA CYS A 37 8.19 -10.03 -0.36
C CYS A 37 6.68 -10.21 -0.20
N GLY A 38 6.26 -11.39 0.27
CA GLY A 38 4.85 -11.70 0.50
C GLY A 38 4.00 -11.74 -0.78
N ASP A 39 2.70 -11.91 -0.56
CA ASP A 39 1.71 -12.07 -1.61
C ASP A 39 1.25 -10.73 -2.19
N ILE A 40 0.89 -10.75 -3.47
CA ILE A 40 0.28 -9.60 -4.15
C ILE A 40 -1.06 -9.28 -3.49
N ILE A 41 -1.32 -7.99 -3.28
CA ILE A 41 -2.56 -7.49 -2.67
C ILE A 41 -3.23 -6.43 -3.54
N VAL A 42 -4.50 -6.14 -3.24
CA VAL A 42 -5.22 -4.99 -3.80
C VAL A 42 -5.30 -3.91 -2.73
N ALA A 43 -4.95 -2.67 -3.08
CA ALA A 43 -5.07 -1.53 -2.19
C ALA A 43 -5.82 -0.39 -2.88
N ALA A 44 -6.58 0.39 -2.12
CA ALA A 44 -7.10 1.65 -2.65
C ALA A 44 -5.98 2.68 -2.78
N ASP A 45 -6.12 3.59 -3.73
CA ASP A 45 -5.15 4.66 -3.95
C ASP A 45 -5.74 6.02 -3.60
N SER A 46 -5.24 6.61 -2.52
CA SER A 46 -5.64 7.94 -2.06
C SER A 46 -4.73 9.07 -2.54
N VAL A 47 -3.65 8.76 -3.26
CA VAL A 47 -2.59 9.72 -3.62
C VAL A 47 -2.43 9.92 -5.13
N GLY A 48 -2.89 8.97 -5.95
CA GLY A 48 -2.73 9.02 -7.40
C GLY A 48 -1.45 8.36 -7.88
N ALA A 49 -1.11 7.19 -7.32
CA ALA A 49 0.09 6.46 -7.70
C ALA A 49 -0.03 5.80 -9.08
N GLY A 50 1.05 5.90 -9.85
CA GLY A 50 1.23 5.36 -11.19
C GLY A 50 1.83 3.95 -11.23
N ALA A 51 1.83 3.36 -12.43
CA ALA A 51 2.41 2.04 -12.65
C ALA A 51 3.94 2.06 -12.43
N GLY A 52 4.44 1.08 -11.68
CA GLY A 52 5.86 0.94 -11.38
C GLY A 52 6.37 1.84 -10.26
N GLU A 53 5.54 2.73 -9.72
CA GLU A 53 5.94 3.60 -8.60
C GLU A 53 6.16 2.79 -7.32
N PHE A 54 7.12 3.29 -6.53
CA PHE A 54 7.40 2.78 -5.21
C PHE A 54 6.58 3.55 -4.19
N VAL A 55 5.82 2.86 -3.36
CA VAL A 55 4.81 3.46 -2.49
C VAL A 55 4.88 2.86 -1.10
N PHE A 56 4.31 3.57 -0.11
CA PHE A 56 3.97 2.97 1.16
C PHE A 56 2.46 2.96 1.38
N TYR A 57 1.99 1.90 2.05
CA TYR A 57 0.59 1.68 2.32
C TYR A 57 0.37 1.29 3.78
N VAL A 58 -0.86 1.54 4.25
CA VAL A 58 -1.33 1.09 5.56
C VAL A 58 -2.27 -0.10 5.37
N LYS A 59 -2.42 -0.92 6.41
CA LYS A 59 -3.37 -2.03 6.43
C LYS A 59 -4.45 -1.83 7.48
N SER A 60 -5.42 -2.74 7.52
CA SER A 60 -6.41 -2.83 8.60
C SER A 60 -7.27 -1.57 8.69
N ARG A 61 -7.65 -1.14 9.89
CA ARG A 61 -8.63 -0.07 10.10
C ARG A 61 -8.15 1.28 9.58
N GLU A 62 -6.84 1.51 9.60
CA GLU A 62 -6.18 2.73 9.16
C GLU A 62 -6.38 2.98 7.66
N ALA A 63 -6.56 1.92 6.86
CA ALA A 63 -6.79 2.02 5.42
C ALA A 63 -8.07 2.80 5.07
N CYS A 64 -9.05 2.85 5.98
CA CYS A 64 -10.31 3.56 5.73
C CYS A 64 -10.21 5.08 5.99
N PHE A 65 -9.20 5.55 6.73
CA PHE A 65 -9.20 6.92 7.24
C PHE A 65 -9.02 8.00 6.19
N SER A 66 -8.30 7.74 5.09
CA SER A 66 -8.17 8.66 3.97
C SER A 66 -9.48 8.93 3.23
N TRP A 67 -10.53 8.16 3.53
CA TRP A 67 -11.80 8.16 2.81
C TRP A 67 -12.98 8.66 3.64
N LEU A 68 -12.71 9.17 4.84
CA LEU A 68 -13.73 9.74 5.73
C LEU A 68 -13.99 11.21 5.40
N SER A 69 -15.27 11.57 5.29
CA SER A 69 -15.70 12.96 5.12
C SER A 69 -16.06 13.57 6.47
N GLY A 70 -15.19 14.45 6.99
CA GLY A 70 -15.39 15.13 8.26
C GLY A 70 -15.04 14.28 9.49
N ASN A 71 -15.47 14.73 10.68
CA ASN A 71 -15.01 14.18 11.96
C ASN A 71 -15.82 12.95 12.44
N LYS A 72 -16.79 12.46 11.68
CA LYS A 72 -17.67 11.36 12.08
C LYS A 72 -17.25 10.06 11.39
N GLN A 73 -16.98 9.03 12.19
CA GLN A 73 -16.65 7.68 11.71
C GLN A 73 -17.94 6.87 11.49
N LEU A 74 -18.82 7.32 10.59
CA LEU A 74 -20.05 6.61 10.29
C LEU A 74 -19.73 5.35 9.48
N LEU A 75 -20.09 4.17 10.01
CA LEU A 75 -19.87 2.88 9.34
C LEU A 75 -20.47 2.83 7.92
N ALA A 76 -21.57 3.55 7.68
CA ALA A 76 -22.21 3.62 6.37
C ALA A 76 -21.38 4.35 5.30
N GLU A 77 -20.43 5.18 5.71
CA GLU A 77 -19.56 5.98 4.83
C GLU A 77 -18.15 5.38 4.72
N MET A 78 -17.78 4.49 5.65
CA MET A 78 -16.50 3.81 5.62
C MET A 78 -16.43 2.80 4.47
N PRO A 79 -15.50 2.96 3.51
CA PRO A 79 -15.24 1.91 2.55
C PRO A 79 -14.65 0.68 3.26
N PRO A 80 -15.03 -0.55 2.87
CA PRO A 80 -14.50 -1.78 3.46
C PRO A 80 -13.09 -2.05 2.89
N LEU A 81 -12.13 -1.18 3.22
CA LEU A 81 -10.74 -1.27 2.77
C LEU A 81 -9.86 -1.75 3.91
N ASP A 82 -9.02 -2.74 3.61
CA ASP A 82 -7.99 -3.26 4.50
C ASP A 82 -6.57 -2.90 4.03
N ALA A 83 -6.45 -2.19 2.91
CA ALA A 83 -5.20 -1.61 2.42
C ALA A 83 -5.45 -0.31 1.61
N THR A 84 -4.66 0.73 1.91
CA THR A 84 -4.69 2.01 1.16
C THR A 84 -3.28 2.57 1.01
N VAL A 85 -2.92 2.98 -0.21
CA VAL A 85 -1.70 3.73 -0.52
C VAL A 85 -1.80 5.12 0.09
N MET A 86 -0.79 5.50 0.88
CA MET A 86 -0.72 6.75 1.63
C MET A 86 0.32 7.72 1.08
N GLY A 87 1.25 7.26 0.24
CA GLY A 87 2.26 8.11 -0.38
C GLY A 87 3.17 7.36 -1.35
N ILE A 88 3.78 8.15 -2.24
CA ILE A 88 4.83 7.73 -3.18
C ILE A 88 6.18 7.97 -2.49
N ILE A 89 7.11 7.04 -2.64
CA ILE A 89 8.43 7.07 -2.02
C ILE A 89 9.42 7.68 -3.01
N ASP A 90 9.95 8.86 -2.69
CA ASP A 90 11.01 9.52 -3.48
C ASP A 90 12.39 8.92 -3.22
N GLY A 91 12.63 8.42 -2.01
CA GLY A 91 13.91 7.84 -1.61
C GLY A 91 13.84 7.20 -0.22
N VAL A 92 14.80 6.33 0.05
CA VAL A 92 14.95 5.67 1.35
C VAL A 92 16.39 5.84 1.80
N ASP A 93 16.58 6.44 2.97
CA ASP A 93 17.89 6.55 3.61
C ASP A 93 17.96 5.54 4.76
N MET A 94 18.68 4.45 4.52
CA MET A 94 18.84 3.36 5.49
C MET A 94 20.27 3.39 6.01
N ILE A 95 20.41 3.30 7.33
CA ILE A 95 21.70 2.97 7.92
C ILE A 95 21.99 1.51 7.57
N ASP A 96 23.14 1.24 6.96
CA ASP A 96 23.59 -0.13 6.74
C ASP A 96 23.60 -0.89 8.06
N GLU A 97 22.86 -2.00 8.14
CA GLU A 97 23.06 -2.91 9.26
C GLU A 97 24.46 -3.53 9.16
N PRO A 98 25.20 -3.65 10.27
CA PRO A 98 26.48 -4.36 10.25
C PRO A 98 26.26 -5.79 9.75
N ASP A 99 26.92 -6.11 8.63
CA ASP A 99 26.83 -7.37 7.89
C ASP A 99 26.73 -8.57 8.84
N ALA A 100 25.52 -9.12 9.01
CA ALA A 100 25.25 -10.27 9.86
C ALA A 100 25.80 -11.54 9.20
N GLY A 101 27.13 -11.70 9.25
CA GLY A 101 27.81 -12.98 9.10
C GLY A 101 27.80 -13.56 7.69
N LYS A 102 28.61 -13.01 6.79
CA LYS A 102 29.31 -13.87 5.81
C LYS A 102 30.13 -14.88 6.59
N LYS A 103 29.63 -16.11 6.74
CA LYS A 103 30.46 -17.25 7.15
C LYS A 103 31.62 -17.31 6.18
N ARG A 104 32.80 -16.87 6.63
CA ARG A 104 34.07 -17.17 5.97
C ARG A 104 34.18 -18.69 5.91
N VAL A 105 33.88 -19.25 4.74
CA VAL A 105 34.28 -20.62 4.41
C VAL A 105 35.81 -20.59 4.43
N LYS A 106 36.39 -21.42 5.31
CA LYS A 106 37.83 -21.63 5.41
C LYS A 106 38.39 -22.20 4.10
#